data_AF-A0A418D3S5-F1
#
_entry.id   AF-A0A418D3S5-F1
#
_cell.length_a   1.000
_cell.length_b   1.000
_cell.length_c   1.000
_cell.angle_alpha   90.00
_cell.angle_beta   90.00
_cell.angle_gamma   90.00
#
_symmetry.space_group_name_H-M   'P 1'
#
loop_
_entity.id
_entity.type
_entity.pdbx_description
1 polymer ?
#
loop_
_entity_poly.entity_id
_entity_poly.type
_entity_poly.pdbx_seq_one_letter_code
_entity_poly.pdbx_strand_id
1 'polypeptide(L)'
;NYGDDVNAHELLYPNQYSALGVEDAEFTTVRTKTFLTNLFSKMGYDEIPPDVLDQVYVRATLRTEYTPKGVASIQDFREVLNDYLDARDAGPAAVGQWKAQL
;
A
#
# COMPACT_ATOMS: atom_id res chain seq x y z
N ASN A 1 -27.25 -20.06 17.15
CA ASN A 1 -27.34 -19.99 15.68
C ASN A 1 -26.06 -19.32 15.24
N TYR A 2 -25.04 -20.13 14.89
CA TYR A 2 -23.75 -19.65 14.43
C TYR A 2 -23.95 -19.22 12.98
N GLY A 3 -24.09 -17.91 12.78
CA GLY A 3 -24.22 -17.31 11.47
C GLY A 3 -23.33 -16.08 11.46
N ASP A 4 -22.17 -16.19 10.84
CA ASP A 4 -22.00 -15.49 9.58
C ASP A 4 -20.91 -16.21 8.78
N ASP A 5 -21.23 -16.51 7.54
CA ASP A 5 -20.41 -17.28 6.63
C ASP A 5 -19.11 -16.52 6.35
N VAL A 6 -17.98 -17.02 6.88
CA VAL A 6 -16.68 -16.69 6.32
C VAL A 6 -16.73 -17.21 4.88
N ASN A 7 -16.74 -16.29 3.91
CA ASN A 7 -16.80 -16.63 2.49
C ASN A 7 -15.79 -17.75 2.22
N ALA A 8 -16.29 -18.94 1.87
CA ALA A 8 -15.47 -20.15 1.68
C ALA A 8 -14.35 -19.99 0.63
N HIS A 9 -14.37 -18.88 -0.12
CA HIS A 9 -13.31 -18.49 -1.05
C HIS A 9 -12.02 -18.03 -0.35
N GLU A 10 -12.09 -17.36 0.81
CA GLU A 10 -10.92 -16.88 1.57
C GLU A 10 -10.18 -18.03 2.28
N LEU A 11 -10.87 -19.14 2.56
CA LEU A 11 -10.29 -20.33 3.21
C LEU A 11 -9.51 -21.25 2.25
N LEU A 12 -9.75 -21.15 0.94
CA LEU A 12 -9.17 -22.08 -0.04
C LEU A 12 -7.79 -21.63 -0.56
N TYR A 13 -7.45 -20.35 -0.39
CA TYR A 13 -6.15 -19.79 -0.76
C TYR A 13 -5.70 -18.80 0.32
N PRO A 14 -5.21 -19.27 1.48
CA PRO A 14 -4.61 -18.38 2.44
C PRO A 14 -3.51 -17.57 1.75
N ASN A 15 -3.61 -16.25 1.86
CA ASN A 15 -2.57 -15.34 1.42
C ASN A 15 -1.24 -15.79 2.05
N GLN A 16 -0.12 -15.68 1.34
CA GLN A 16 1.18 -16.19 1.82
C GLN A 16 1.59 -15.63 3.20
N TYR A 17 0.99 -14.50 3.60
CA TYR A 17 1.18 -13.85 4.89
C TYR A 17 0.32 -14.41 6.04
N SER A 18 -0.80 -15.10 5.75
CA SER A 18 -1.62 -15.75 6.78
C SER A 18 -0.84 -16.88 7.47
N ALA A 19 0.07 -17.54 6.74
CA ALA A 19 1.01 -18.52 7.29
C ALA A 19 2.06 -17.90 8.23
N LEU A 20 2.25 -16.58 8.19
CA LEU A 20 3.16 -15.82 9.06
C LEU A 20 2.41 -15.14 10.22
N GLY A 21 1.11 -15.42 10.40
CA GLY A 21 0.29 -14.84 11.47
C GLY A 21 -0.17 -13.40 11.22
N VAL A 22 -0.10 -12.92 9.96
CA VAL A 22 -0.65 -11.62 9.58
C VAL A 22 -2.11 -11.81 9.16
N GLU A 23 -3.01 -11.16 9.88
CA GLU A 23 -4.44 -11.12 9.53
C GLU A 23 -4.66 -10.23 8.29
N ASP A 24 -5.60 -10.58 7.42
CA ASP A 24 -5.86 -9.80 6.20
C ASP A 24 -6.31 -8.36 6.50
N ALA A 25 -6.95 -8.14 7.66
CA ALA A 25 -7.29 -6.81 8.17
C ALA A 25 -6.06 -5.91 8.37
N GLU A 26 -4.87 -6.47 8.60
CA GLU A 26 -3.64 -5.71 8.80
C GLU A 26 -3.30 -4.84 7.58
N PHE A 27 -3.65 -5.30 6.37
CA PHE A 27 -3.34 -4.59 5.13
C PHE A 27 -4.23 -3.39 4.86
N THR A 28 -5.47 -3.39 5.38
CA THR A 28 -6.46 -2.33 5.21
C THR A 28 -6.60 -1.44 6.45
N THR A 29 -5.93 -1.79 7.55
CA THR A 29 -5.96 -0.95 8.75
C THR A 29 -5.21 0.35 8.51
N VAL A 30 -5.78 1.46 8.99
CA VAL A 30 -5.15 2.78 8.94
C VAL A 30 -3.80 2.78 9.66
N ARG A 31 -2.80 3.37 9.03
CA ARG A 31 -1.44 3.51 9.56
C ARG A 31 -0.93 4.94 9.38
N THR A 32 0.03 5.30 10.22
CA THR A 32 0.70 6.59 10.09
C THR A 32 1.71 6.55 8.94
N LYS A 33 2.02 7.72 8.37
CA LYS A 33 3.10 7.88 7.40
C LYS A 33 4.41 7.23 7.86
N THR A 34 4.85 7.53 9.07
CA THR A 34 6.09 7.00 9.65
C THR A 34 6.08 5.47 9.74
N PHE A 35 4.94 4.87 10.10
CA PHE A 35 4.83 3.41 10.10
C PHE A 35 5.01 2.85 8.69
N LEU A 36 4.28 3.40 7.72
CA LEU A 36 4.29 2.93 6.33
C LEU A 36 5.68 3.08 5.71
N THR A 37 6.29 4.25 5.80
CA THR A 37 7.65 4.48 5.27
C THR A 37 8.66 3.52 5.89
N ASN A 38 8.62 3.35 7.22
CA ASN A 38 9.54 2.45 7.92
C ASN A 38 9.32 0.98 7.54
N LEU A 39 8.06 0.57 7.34
CA LEU A 39 7.73 -0.78 6.90
C LEU A 39 8.33 -1.08 5.53
N PHE A 40 8.07 -0.22 4.54
CA PHE A 40 8.55 -0.44 3.18
C PHE A 40 10.08 -0.30 3.06
N SER A 41 10.72 0.60 3.82
CA SER A 41 12.19 0.62 3.90
C SER A 41 12.76 -0.70 4.40
N LYS A 42 12.15 -1.33 5.43
CA LYS A 42 12.58 -2.66 5.92
C LYS A 42 12.35 -3.78 4.91
N MET A 43 11.44 -3.59 3.96
CA MET A 43 11.18 -4.54 2.86
C MET A 43 12.16 -4.38 1.69
N GLY A 44 13.12 -3.43 1.77
CA GLY A 44 14.13 -3.20 0.74
C GLY A 44 13.79 -2.07 -0.24
N TYR A 45 12.94 -1.12 0.18
CA TYR A 45 12.65 0.11 -0.56
C TYR A 45 13.32 1.34 0.09
N ASP A 46 14.45 1.15 0.76
CA ASP A 46 15.20 2.20 1.45
C ASP A 46 15.94 3.17 0.50
N GLU A 47 16.10 2.79 -0.77
CA GLU A 47 16.69 3.62 -1.81
C GLU A 47 15.72 4.66 -2.39
N ILE A 48 14.43 4.59 -2.05
CA ILE A 48 13.43 5.54 -2.56
C ILE A 48 13.61 6.90 -1.86
N PRO A 49 13.74 8.00 -2.63
CA PRO A 49 13.92 9.32 -2.06
C PRO A 49 12.78 9.72 -1.10
N PRO A 50 13.06 10.41 0.03
CA PRO A 50 12.03 10.84 0.97
C PRO A 50 10.94 11.72 0.35
N ASP A 51 11.27 12.59 -0.61
CA ASP A 51 10.28 13.42 -1.32
C ASP A 51 9.27 12.57 -2.11
N VAL A 52 9.73 11.44 -2.66
CA VAL A 52 8.88 10.50 -3.37
C VAL A 52 7.98 9.77 -2.38
N LEU A 53 8.53 9.26 -1.27
CA LEU A 53 7.73 8.60 -0.22
C LEU A 53 6.65 9.53 0.36
N ASP A 54 6.95 10.83 0.46
CA ASP A 54 6.00 11.84 0.87
C ASP A 54 4.85 11.98 -0.13
N GLN A 55 5.15 12.03 -1.43
CA GLN A 55 4.13 12.06 -2.47
C GLN A 55 3.32 10.76 -2.54
N VAL A 56 3.98 9.60 -2.37
CA VAL A 56 3.31 8.30 -2.29
C VAL A 56 2.29 8.31 -1.15
N TYR A 57 2.68 8.76 0.04
CA TYR A 57 1.76 8.86 1.18
C TYR A 57 0.60 9.81 0.89
N VAL A 58 0.87 11.01 0.37
CA VAL A 58 -0.20 11.98 0.06
C VAL A 58 -1.21 11.37 -0.92
N ARG A 59 -0.75 10.79 -2.02
CA ARG A 59 -1.64 10.14 -2.99
C ARG A 59 -2.38 8.96 -2.40
N ALA A 60 -1.74 8.15 -1.56
CA ALA A 60 -2.39 7.05 -0.87
C ALA A 60 -3.57 7.55 -0.01
N THR A 61 -3.43 8.71 0.64
CA THR A 61 -4.56 9.31 1.40
C THR A 61 -5.68 9.87 0.53
N LEU A 62 -5.46 10.03 -0.78
CA LEU A 62 -6.50 10.46 -1.73
C LEU A 62 -7.28 9.27 -2.29
N ARG A 63 -6.73 8.05 -2.18
CA ARG A 63 -7.40 6.81 -2.53
C ARG A 63 -8.54 6.54 -1.56
N THR A 64 -9.59 5.89 -2.06
CA THR A 64 -10.77 5.54 -1.25
C THR A 64 -11.18 4.09 -1.40
N GLU A 65 -10.33 3.25 -2.00
CA GLU A 65 -10.63 1.84 -2.24
C GLU A 65 -10.52 1.00 -0.96
N TYR A 66 -9.53 1.27 -0.11
CA TYR A 66 -9.28 0.45 1.09
C TYR A 66 -9.51 1.21 2.40
N THR A 67 -9.27 2.52 2.42
CA THR A 67 -9.52 3.37 3.59
C THR A 67 -10.25 4.67 3.22
N PRO A 68 -10.87 5.37 4.19
CA PRO A 68 -11.47 6.67 3.94
C PRO A 68 -10.46 7.72 3.48
N LYS A 69 -10.91 8.72 2.73
CA LYS A 69 -10.06 9.84 2.30
C LYS A 69 -9.41 10.55 3.49
N GLY A 70 -8.13 10.87 3.36
CA GLY A 70 -7.31 11.56 4.36
C GLY A 70 -6.49 10.63 5.26
N VAL A 71 -6.72 9.32 5.17
CA VAL A 71 -5.93 8.29 5.85
C VAL A 71 -5.43 7.25 4.84
N ALA A 72 -4.46 6.43 5.22
CA ALA A 72 -3.91 5.40 4.34
C ALA A 72 -3.63 4.11 5.11
N SER A 73 -3.80 2.98 4.45
CA SER A 73 -3.39 1.65 4.89
C SER A 73 -2.11 1.18 4.18
N ILE A 74 -1.65 -0.04 4.51
CA ILE A 74 -0.54 -0.68 3.79
C ILE A 74 -0.91 -0.89 2.32
N GLN A 75 -2.16 -1.30 2.04
CA GLN A 75 -2.62 -1.53 0.68
C GLN A 75 -2.68 -0.22 -0.12
N ASP A 76 -3.26 0.85 0.43
CA ASP A 76 -3.29 2.16 -0.24
C ASP A 76 -1.87 2.64 -0.60
N PHE A 77 -0.93 2.49 0.34
CA PHE A 77 0.45 2.88 0.13
C PHE A 77 1.14 2.03 -0.93
N ARG A 78 0.92 0.70 -0.90
CA ARG A 78 1.49 -0.25 -1.84
C ARG A 78 1.07 0.03 -3.28
N GLU A 79 -0.21 0.29 -3.52
CA GLU A 79 -0.71 0.57 -4.88
C GLU A 79 -0.01 1.79 -5.47
N VAL A 80 0.05 2.89 -4.73
CA VAL A 80 0.71 4.11 -5.20
C VAL A 80 2.22 3.93 -5.36
N LEU A 81 2.84 3.16 -4.46
CA LEU A 81 4.24 2.80 -4.58
C LEU A 81 4.49 2.00 -5.87
N ASN A 82 3.64 1.04 -6.20
CA ASN A 82 3.73 0.30 -7.45
C ASN A 82 3.60 1.24 -8.66
N ASP A 83 2.64 2.17 -8.65
CA ASP A 83 2.50 3.17 -9.73
C ASP A 83 3.80 3.97 -9.94
N TYR A 84 4.49 4.33 -8.85
CA TYR A 84 5.79 5.00 -8.93
C TYR A 84 6.88 4.08 -9.49
N LEU A 85 6.93 2.82 -9.06
CA LEU A 85 7.93 1.85 -9.53
C LEU A 85 7.74 1.54 -11.00
N ASP A 86 6.51 1.37 -11.47
CA ASP A 86 6.18 1.21 -12.90
C ASP A 86 6.64 2.43 -13.70
N ALA A 87 6.40 3.65 -13.19
CA ALA A 87 6.89 4.88 -13.82
C ALA A 87 8.43 4.96 -13.81
N ARG A 88 9.09 4.52 -12.74
CA ARG A 88 10.56 4.43 -12.63
C ARG A 88 11.14 3.51 -13.70
N ASP A 89 10.53 2.35 -13.87
CA ASP A 89 10.95 1.33 -14.83
C ASP A 89 10.67 1.76 -16.29
N ALA A 90 9.60 2.54 -16.52
CA ALA A 90 9.32 3.18 -17.81
C ALA A 90 10.25 4.36 -18.16
N GLY A 91 10.99 4.88 -17.17
CA GLY A 91 12.06 5.87 -17.36
C GLY A 91 11.75 7.30 -16.92
N PRO A 92 12.71 8.24 -17.08
CA PRO A 92 12.67 9.56 -16.43
C PRO A 92 11.47 10.43 -16.80
N ALA A 93 10.98 10.32 -18.03
CA ALA A 93 9.81 11.08 -18.49
C ALA A 93 8.53 10.62 -17.76
N ALA A 94 8.35 9.32 -17.59
CA ALA A 94 7.22 8.75 -16.87
C ALA A 94 7.29 9.11 -15.36
N VAL A 95 8.48 9.08 -14.76
CA VAL A 95 8.67 9.58 -13.38
C VAL A 95 8.30 11.06 -13.26
N GLY A 96 8.71 11.89 -14.23
CA GLY A 96 8.37 13.31 -14.26
C GLY A 96 6.86 13.54 -14.35
N GLN A 97 6.17 12.77 -15.21
CA GLN A 97 4.70 12.80 -15.31
C GLN A 97 4.03 12.33 -14.03
N TRP A 98 4.49 11.22 -13.46
CA TRP A 98 4.00 10.71 -12.20
C TRP A 98 4.13 11.80 -11.15
N LYS A 99 5.31 12.38 -10.92
CA LYS A 99 5.55 13.44 -9.92
C LYS A 99 4.68 14.70 -10.13
N ALA A 100 4.34 15.04 -11.37
CA ALA A 100 3.52 16.20 -11.70
C ALA A 100 2.01 15.99 -11.44
N GLN A 101 1.55 14.74 -11.34
CA GLN A 101 0.15 14.40 -11.09
C GLN A 101 -0.18 14.42 -9.59
N LEU A 102 -0.68 15.54 -9.07
CA LEU A 102 -1.22 15.64 -7.71
C LEU A 102 -2.39 16.64 -7.68
#